data_AF-A0A7K0ZDQ8-F1
#
_entry.id   AF-A0A7K0ZDQ8-F1
#
_cell.length_a   1.000
_cell.length_b   1.000
_cell.length_c   1.000
_cell.angle_alpha   90.00
_cell.angle_beta   90.00
_cell.angle_gamma   90.00
#
_symmetry.space_group_name_H-M   'P 1'
#
loop_
_entity.id
_entity.type
_entity.pdbx_description
1 polymer ?
#
loop_
_entity_poly.entity_id
_entity_poly.type
_entity_poly.pdbx_seq_one_letter_code
_entity_poly.pdbx_strand_id
1 'polypeptide(L)'
;MTRTFGLTFDYRCPFARLVHDHVVEGLRAGADWNVTFLPFCLGQAHVEYGEQDIWETPERDSGLLTLQLAISLRDQQRNALFDYHQSMFNYRHVNGGNLGDRAKIAAIIESAGGNAE
;
A
#
# COMPACT_ATOMS: atom_id res chain seq x y z
N MET A 1 15.05 -22.64 -4.86
CA MET A 1 14.17 -22.42 -6.04
C MET A 1 13.33 -21.23 -5.66
N THR A 2 13.51 -20.12 -6.37
CA THR A 2 12.82 -18.87 -6.04
C THR A 2 11.31 -19.04 -6.20
N ARG A 3 10.56 -18.68 -5.16
CA ARG A 3 9.08 -18.70 -5.20
C ARG A 3 8.58 -17.35 -5.69
N THR A 4 7.86 -17.33 -6.80
CA THR A 4 7.34 -16.10 -7.40
C THR A 4 5.83 -16.01 -7.20
N PHE A 5 5.34 -14.90 -6.66
CA PHE A 5 3.91 -14.67 -6.48
C PHE A 5 3.55 -13.17 -6.41
N GLY A 6 2.31 -12.85 -6.75
CA GLY A 6 1.71 -11.55 -6.53
C GLY A 6 0.97 -11.52 -5.18
N LEU A 7 1.02 -10.39 -4.49
CA LEU A 7 0.33 -10.20 -3.22
C LEU A 7 -0.48 -8.91 -3.25
N THR A 8 -1.81 -9.04 -3.21
CA THR A 8 -2.73 -7.91 -3.31
C THR A 8 -2.87 -7.15 -2.00
N PHE A 9 -3.06 -5.83 -2.06
CA PHE A 9 -3.27 -5.01 -0.86
C PHE A 9 -4.18 -3.81 -1.08
N ASP A 10 -4.82 -3.41 0.02
CA ASP A 10 -5.40 -2.10 0.27
C ASP A 10 -5.03 -1.74 1.71
N TYR A 11 -4.52 -0.52 1.96
CA TYR A 11 -4.13 -0.11 3.32
C TYR A 11 -5.31 0.02 4.29
N ARG A 12 -6.55 -0.07 3.81
CA ARG A 12 -7.76 -0.16 4.65
C ARG A 12 -8.07 -1.58 5.10
N CYS A 13 -7.44 -2.61 4.51
CA CYS A 13 -7.72 -4.01 4.82
C CYS A 13 -6.88 -4.49 6.02
N PRO A 14 -7.50 -4.80 7.18
CA PRO A 14 -6.75 -5.25 8.36
C PRO A 14 -6.13 -6.63 8.16
N PHE A 15 -6.70 -7.48 7.29
CA PHE A 15 -6.14 -8.79 6.97
C PHE A 15 -4.93 -8.70 6.06
N ALA A 16 -4.92 -7.72 5.14
CA ALA A 16 -3.75 -7.46 4.31
C ALA A 16 -2.55 -7.08 5.18
N ARG A 17 -2.72 -6.22 6.19
CA ARG A 17 -1.65 -5.90 7.14
C ARG A 17 -0.93 -7.14 7.67
N LEU A 18 -1.67 -8.13 8.19
CA LEU A 18 -1.09 -9.32 8.81
C LEU A 18 -0.20 -10.10 7.84
N VAL A 19 -0.68 -10.35 6.63
CA VAL A 19 0.06 -11.14 5.63
C VAL A 19 1.24 -10.35 5.09
N HIS A 20 1.05 -9.06 4.82
CA HIS A 20 2.09 -8.21 4.25
C HIS A 20 3.23 -7.95 5.25
N ASP A 21 2.92 -7.78 6.53
CA ASP A 21 3.96 -7.70 7.58
C ASP A 21 4.82 -8.97 7.57
N HIS A 22 4.22 -10.16 7.56
CA HIS A 22 4.99 -11.42 7.50
C HIS A 22 5.81 -11.58 6.22
N VAL A 23 5.28 -11.17 5.08
CA VAL A 23 6.01 -11.26 3.80
C VAL A 23 7.19 -10.29 3.78
N VAL A 24 7.03 -9.06 4.27
CA VAL A 24 8.12 -8.09 4.37
C VAL A 24 9.20 -8.58 5.34
N GLU A 25 8.82 -9.08 6.52
CA GLU A 25 9.79 -9.64 7.48
C GLU A 25 10.54 -10.85 6.90
N GLY A 26 9.85 -11.73 6.17
CA GLY A 26 10.48 -12.85 5.49
C GLY A 26 11.48 -12.42 4.41
N LEU A 27 11.12 -11.41 3.60
CA LEU A 27 12.02 -10.84 2.59
C LEU A 27 13.26 -10.20 3.22
N ARG A 28 13.10 -9.44 4.31
CA ARG A 28 14.24 -8.88 5.07
C ARG A 28 15.13 -9.95 5.67
N ALA A 29 14.56 -11.07 6.11
CA ALA A 29 15.30 -12.22 6.62
C ALA A 29 15.98 -13.07 5.52
N GLY A 30 15.86 -12.69 4.25
CA GLY A 30 16.52 -13.37 3.14
C GLY A 30 15.74 -14.55 2.56
N ALA A 31 14.41 -14.59 2.71
CA ALA A 31 13.59 -15.59 2.02
C ALA A 31 13.77 -15.52 0.49
N ASP A 32 13.93 -16.67 -0.16
CA ASP A 32 14.08 -16.81 -1.62
C ASP A 32 12.73 -16.63 -2.34
N TRP A 33 12.13 -15.44 -2.19
CA TRP A 33 10.84 -15.05 -2.77
C TRP A 33 10.99 -13.86 -3.71
N ASN A 34 10.32 -13.96 -4.86
CA ASN A 34 10.13 -12.85 -5.78
C ASN A 34 8.67 -12.38 -5.70
N VAL A 35 8.43 -11.37 -4.86
CA VAL A 35 7.08 -10.87 -4.58
C VAL A 35 6.78 -9.63 -5.38
N THR A 36 5.61 -9.60 -6.02
CA THR A 36 5.04 -8.38 -6.61
C THR A 36 3.89 -7.90 -5.73
N PHE A 37 4.04 -6.72 -5.11
CA PHE A 37 2.97 -6.08 -4.37
C PHE A 37 1.97 -5.44 -5.36
N LEU A 38 0.73 -5.92 -5.36
CA LEU A 38 -0.30 -5.55 -6.33
C LEU A 38 -1.39 -4.71 -5.64
N PRO A 39 -1.66 -3.48 -6.09
CA PRO A 39 -2.75 -2.69 -5.52
C PRO A 39 -4.11 -3.37 -5.80
N PHE A 40 -5.02 -3.33 -4.84
CA PHE A 40 -6.41 -3.74 -4.99
C PHE A 40 -7.29 -2.67 -4.35
N CYS A 41 -8.07 -1.93 -5.14
CA CYS A 41 -8.93 -0.87 -4.59
C CYS A 41 -10.20 -1.48 -4.01
N LEU A 42 -10.32 -1.52 -2.68
CA LEU A 42 -11.54 -1.99 -2.01
C LEU A 42 -12.76 -1.16 -2.39
N GLY A 43 -12.63 0.16 -2.53
CA GLY A 43 -13.75 1.01 -2.94
C GLY A 43 -14.29 0.66 -4.31
N GLN A 44 -13.41 0.41 -5.28
CA GLN A 44 -13.81 0.00 -6.63
C GLN A 44 -14.58 -1.32 -6.61
N ALA A 45 -14.23 -2.25 -5.73
CA ALA A 45 -14.94 -3.53 -5.62
C ALA A 45 -16.39 -3.39 -5.10
N HIS A 46 -16.79 -2.23 -4.59
CA HIS A 46 -18.14 -1.93 -4.12
C HIS A 46 -18.93 -1.01 -5.07
N VAL A 47 -18.36 -0.62 -6.22
CA VAL A 47 -19.07 0.18 -7.22
C VAL A 47 -20.11 -0.69 -7.90
N GLU A 48 -21.37 -0.26 -7.85
CA GLU A 48 -22.50 -0.96 -8.49
C GLU A 48 -22.43 -0.85 -10.02
N TYR A 49 -23.04 -1.81 -10.72
CA TYR A 49 -23.06 -1.80 -12.17
C TYR A 49 -23.74 -0.53 -12.72
N GLY A 50 -23.03 0.22 -13.57
CA GLY A 50 -23.53 1.45 -14.18
C GLY A 50 -23.26 2.72 -13.36
N GLU A 51 -22.69 2.60 -12.16
CA GLU A 51 -22.17 3.76 -11.43
C GLU A 51 -20.78 4.17 -11.94
N GLN A 52 -20.37 5.39 -11.60
CA GLN A 52 -19.06 5.92 -11.94
C GLN A 52 -17.96 5.28 -11.09
N ASP A 53 -16.88 4.86 -11.75
CA ASP A 53 -15.69 4.28 -11.12
C ASP A 53 -15.03 5.22 -10.13
N ILE A 54 -14.40 4.63 -9.11
CA ILE A 54 -13.60 5.37 -8.12
C ILE A 54 -12.40 6.06 -8.77
N TRP A 55 -11.88 5.52 -9.87
CA TRP A 55 -10.77 6.13 -10.62
C TRP A 55 -11.13 7.48 -11.24
N GLU A 56 -12.41 7.65 -11.60
CA GLU A 56 -12.94 8.90 -12.16
C GLU A 56 -13.53 9.83 -11.09
N THR A 57 -13.72 9.33 -9.87
CA THR A 57 -14.22 10.06 -8.70
C THR A 57 -13.36 9.79 -7.45
N PRO A 58 -12.05 10.10 -7.51
CA PRO A 58 -11.09 9.71 -6.48
C PRO A 58 -11.43 10.27 -5.09
N GLU A 59 -12.12 11.40 -5.02
CA GLU A 59 -12.58 12.03 -3.78
C GLU A 59 -13.61 11.19 -2.99
N ARG A 60 -14.24 10.20 -3.63
CA ARG A 60 -15.19 9.27 -2.98
C ARG A 60 -14.49 8.13 -2.23
N ASP A 61 -13.17 7.95 -2.40
CA ASP A 61 -12.42 6.86 -1.78
C ASP A 61 -11.30 7.35 -0.85
N SER A 62 -11.28 6.82 0.37
CA SER A 62 -10.30 7.22 1.40
C SER A 62 -8.96 6.48 1.31
N GLY A 63 -8.84 5.44 0.49
CA GLY A 63 -7.62 4.61 0.37
C GLY A 63 -6.86 4.80 -0.94
N LEU A 64 -7.52 5.30 -1.99
CA LEU A 64 -7.00 5.36 -3.35
C LEU A 64 -5.67 6.10 -3.47
N LEU A 65 -5.54 7.27 -2.83
CA LEU A 65 -4.30 8.05 -2.87
C LEU A 65 -3.10 7.22 -2.37
N THR A 66 -3.25 6.54 -1.24
CA THR A 66 -2.16 5.74 -0.65
C THR A 66 -1.81 4.51 -1.49
N LEU A 67 -2.79 3.93 -2.20
CA LEU A 67 -2.56 2.88 -3.18
C LEU A 67 -1.74 3.38 -4.38
N GLN A 68 -2.10 4.54 -4.93
CA GLN A 68 -1.38 5.15 -6.04
C GLN A 68 0.08 5.47 -5.67
N LEU A 69 0.30 6.01 -4.46
CA LEU A 69 1.64 6.28 -3.95
C LEU A 69 2.46 5.00 -3.74
N ALA A 70 1.84 3.91 -3.26
CA ALA A 70 2.52 2.63 -3.13
C ALA A 70 2.99 2.07 -4.49
N ILE A 71 2.19 2.25 -5.54
CA ILE A 71 2.57 1.87 -6.91
C ILE A 71 3.76 2.70 -7.37
N SER A 72 3.70 4.03 -7.18
CA SER A 72 4.80 4.93 -7.53
C SER A 72 6.11 4.53 -6.84
N LEU A 73 6.06 4.27 -5.53
CA LEU A 73 7.24 3.81 -4.76
C LEU A 73 7.72 2.44 -5.22
N ARG A 74 6.82 1.48 -5.48
CA ARG A 74 7.19 0.14 -5.97
C ARG A 74 7.97 0.23 -7.29
N ASP A 75 7.54 1.12 -8.18
CA ASP A 75 8.05 1.20 -9.55
C ASP A 75 9.27 2.13 -9.67
N GLN A 76 9.35 3.20 -8.88
CA GLN A 76 10.40 4.23 -9.00
C GLN A 76 11.40 4.24 -7.84
N GLN A 77 11.00 3.80 -6.65
CA GLN A 77 11.75 4.00 -5.40
C GLN A 77 11.71 2.76 -4.52
N ARG A 78 12.00 1.59 -5.11
CA ARG A 78 11.78 0.27 -4.48
C ARG A 78 12.45 0.09 -3.12
N ASN A 79 13.56 0.79 -2.85
CA ASN A 79 14.24 0.76 -1.56
C ASN A 79 13.37 1.28 -0.41
N ALA A 80 12.49 2.26 -0.68
CA ALA A 80 11.59 2.82 0.31
C ALA A 80 10.29 2.00 0.48
N LEU A 81 10.01 1.06 -0.43
CA LEU A 81 8.72 0.39 -0.50
C LEU A 81 8.38 -0.34 0.80
N PHE A 82 9.30 -1.14 1.36
CA PHE A 82 8.98 -2.00 2.51
C PHE A 82 8.68 -1.20 3.77
N ASP A 83 9.50 -0.19 4.05
CA ASP A 83 9.34 0.68 5.22
C ASP A 83 8.07 1.53 5.08
N TYR A 84 7.80 2.08 3.90
CA TYR A 84 6.55 2.77 3.60
C TYR A 84 5.35 1.83 3.77
N HIS A 85 5.43 0.62 3.24
CA HIS A 85 4.31 -0.31 3.19
C HIS A 85 3.87 -0.77 4.58
N GLN A 86 4.81 -1.14 5.45
CA GLN A 86 4.51 -1.45 6.85
C GLN A 86 4.06 -0.20 7.63
N SER A 87 4.70 0.95 7.41
CA SER A 87 4.35 2.20 8.09
C SER A 87 2.94 2.67 7.76
N MET A 88 2.50 2.54 6.51
CA MET A 88 1.14 2.88 6.10
C MET A 88 0.09 1.95 6.71
N PHE A 89 0.35 0.65 6.79
CA PHE A 89 -0.53 -0.28 7.50
C PHE A 89 -0.61 0.03 8.99
N ASN A 90 0.52 0.32 9.64
CA ASN A 90 0.52 0.70 11.06
C ASN A 90 -0.18 2.04 11.28
N TYR A 91 0.06 3.02 10.40
CA TYR A 91 -0.61 4.30 10.46
C TYR A 91 -2.14 4.12 10.42
N ARG A 92 -2.68 3.30 9.50
CA ARG A 92 -4.12 3.03 9.47
C ARG A 92 -4.61 2.21 10.66
N HIS A 93 -3.98 1.07 10.93
CA HIS A 93 -4.58 0.02 11.77
C HIS A 93 -4.08 0.00 13.21
N VAL A 94 -2.95 0.63 13.50
CA VAL A 94 -2.44 0.80 14.87
C VAL A 94 -2.78 2.20 15.37
N ASN A 95 -2.59 3.23 14.54
CA ASN A 95 -2.77 4.62 14.95
C ASN A 95 -4.16 5.21 14.61
N GLY A 96 -5.01 4.48 13.87
CA GLY A 96 -6.30 5.00 13.43
C GLY A 96 -6.17 6.17 12.44
N GLY A 97 -5.04 6.25 11.74
CA GLY A 97 -4.66 7.36 10.88
C GLY A 97 -5.58 7.58 9.69
N ASN A 98 -5.69 8.85 9.29
CA ASN A 98 -6.42 9.27 8.10
C ASN A 98 -5.53 9.12 6.85
N LEU A 99 -5.92 8.21 5.95
CA LEU A 99 -5.22 7.92 4.69
C LEU A 99 -5.38 9.02 3.62
N GLY A 100 -6.12 10.09 3.91
CA GLY A 100 -6.14 11.32 3.11
C GLY A 100 -5.19 12.41 3.61
N ASP A 101 -4.50 12.22 4.75
CA ASP A 101 -3.57 13.21 5.30
C ASP A 101 -2.26 13.25 4.51
N ARG A 102 -2.20 14.15 3.52
CA ARG A 102 -1.05 14.31 2.62
C ARG A 102 0.25 14.63 3.36
N ALA A 103 0.19 15.48 4.39
CA ALA A 103 1.38 15.86 5.15
C ALA A 103 1.93 14.65 5.92
N LYS A 104 1.03 13.85 6.53
CA LYS A 104 1.45 12.65 7.24
C LYS A 104 1.98 11.56 6.30
N ILE A 105 1.36 11.40 5.13
CA ILE A 105 1.81 10.45 4.11
C ILE A 105 3.20 10.85 3.59
N ALA A 106 3.42 12.13 3.25
CA ALA A 106 4.72 12.63 2.82
C ALA A 106 5.80 12.34 3.86
N ALA A 107 5.53 12.63 5.14
CA ALA A 107 6.47 12.32 6.23
C ALA A 107 6.76 10.81 6.36
N ILE A 108 5.78 9.94 6.10
CA ILE A 108 5.99 8.48 6.09
C ILE A 108 6.87 8.06 4.90
N ILE A 109 6.65 8.64 3.71
CA ILE A 109 7.49 8.39 2.53
C ILE A 109 8.94 8.80 2.80
N GLU A 110 9.16 10.01 3.33
CA GLU A 110 10.48 10.52 3.67
C GLU A 110 11.17 9.68 4.74
N SER A 111 10.43 9.26 5.78
CA SER A 111 10.96 8.39 6.84
C SER A 111 11.34 7.00 6.32
N ALA A 112 10.69 6.53 5.25
CA ALA A 112 11.03 5.31 4.55
C ALA A 112 12.21 5.48 3.58
N GLY A 113 12.80 6.67 3.49
CA GLY A 113 13.90 6.99 2.56
C GLY A 113 13.44 7.25 1.12
N GLY A 114 12.14 7.48 0.90
CA GLY A 114 11.59 7.91 -0.38
C GLY A 114 11.55 9.42 -0.52
N ASN A 115 11.43 9.90 -1.75
CA ASN A 115 11.09 11.28 -2.09
C ASN A 115 9.56 11.41 -2.25
N ALA A 116 8.97 12.36 -1.51
CA ALA A 116 7.54 12.66 -1.52
C ALA A 116 7.11 13.75 -2.52
N GLU A 117 8.06 14.40 -3.20
CA GLU A 117 7.85 15.40 -4.26
C GLU A 117 7.73 14.78 -5.66
#